data_AF-A0A9X8JNI9-F1
#
_entry.id   AF-A0A9X8JNI9-F1
#
_cell.length_a   1.000
_cell.length_b   1.000
_cell.length_c   1.000
_cell.angle_alpha   90.00
_cell.angle_beta   90.00
_cell.angle_gamma   90.00
#
_symmetry.space_group_name_H-M   'P 1'
#
loop_
_entity.id
_entity.type
_entity.pdbx_description
1 polymer ?
#
loop_
_entity_poly.entity_id
_entity_poly.type
_entity_poly.pdbx_seq_one_letter_code
_entity_poly.pdbx_strand_id
1 'polypeptide(L)'
;MVVSPWISLKRMEQTGFLSSMAEARQRGVDILVVTDRDFNTEHHDCDVENEKKIKLSKTLAHLQSSGIKTRLVNRVHSKIVIGDDNLLCVGSFNWFSASRDNWNVRYDTSLVYRGKNLTPEIETIKSCLQQRLIQS
;
A
#
# COMPACT_ATOMS: atom_id res chain seq x y z
N MET A 1 -8.95 1.14 2.21
CA MET A 1 -7.79 0.22 2.09
C MET A 1 -6.90 0.66 0.94
N VAL A 2 -5.58 0.61 1.10
CA VAL A 2 -4.61 0.89 0.03
C VAL A 2 -3.66 -0.30 -0.10
N VAL A 3 -3.54 -0.85 -1.29
CA VAL A 3 -2.64 -1.96 -1.65
C VAL A 3 -1.50 -1.39 -2.47
N SER A 4 -0.28 -1.51 -1.98
CA SER A 4 0.92 -1.07 -2.71
C SER A 4 2.07 -2.06 -2.45
N PRO A 5 2.63 -2.71 -3.49
CA PRO A 5 3.67 -3.71 -3.31
C PRO A 5 4.92 -3.14 -2.66
N TRP A 6 5.35 -1.96 -3.11
CA TRP A 6 6.50 -1.25 -2.52
C TRP A 6 6.04 -0.05 -1.74
N ILE A 7 6.62 0.11 -0.55
CA ILE A 7 6.37 1.24 0.33
C ILE A 7 7.67 1.97 0.66
N SER A 8 7.58 3.28 0.79
CA SER A 8 8.70 4.10 1.25
C SER A 8 8.17 5.22 2.11
N LEU A 9 8.53 5.21 3.40
CA LEU A 9 8.10 6.23 4.36
C LEU A 9 8.42 7.64 3.87
N LYS A 10 9.66 7.85 3.40
CA LYS A 10 10.11 9.11 2.80
C LYS A 10 9.22 9.54 1.62
N ARG A 11 8.81 8.61 0.75
CA ARG A 11 7.96 8.96 -0.40
C ARG A 11 6.53 9.27 0.04
N MET A 12 5.98 8.53 1.00
CA MET A 12 4.66 8.86 1.56
C MET A 12 4.64 10.24 2.20
N GLU A 13 5.72 10.64 2.88
CA GLU A 13 5.87 11.97 3.46
C GLU A 13 5.92 13.05 2.36
N GLN A 14 6.85 12.92 1.41
CA GLN A 14 7.05 13.88 0.32
C GLN A 14 5.81 14.11 -0.55
N THR A 15 5.00 13.06 -0.75
CA THR A 15 3.79 13.12 -1.57
C THR A 15 2.53 13.48 -0.78
N GLY A 16 2.66 13.70 0.54
CA GLY A 16 1.54 14.10 1.41
C GLY A 16 0.60 12.95 1.80
N PHE A 17 0.93 11.69 1.50
CA PHE A 17 0.11 10.54 1.91
C PHE A 17 0.03 10.39 3.43
N LEU A 18 1.12 10.64 4.16
CA LEU A 18 1.09 10.56 5.63
C LEU A 18 0.10 11.59 6.21
N SER A 19 0.17 12.84 5.75
CA SER A 19 -0.76 13.90 6.16
C SER A 19 -2.20 13.56 5.78
N SER A 20 -2.42 13.10 4.55
CA SER A 20 -3.76 12.73 4.07
C SER A 20 -4.38 11.59 4.88
N MET A 21 -3.57 10.58 5.25
CA MET A 21 -4.01 9.48 6.11
C MET A 21 -4.28 9.96 7.54
N ALA A 22 -3.46 10.85 8.09
CA ALA A 22 -3.67 11.44 9.41
C ALA A 22 -4.98 12.25 9.47
N GLU A 23 -5.25 13.10 8.48
CA GLU A 23 -6.51 13.85 8.38
C GLU A 23 -7.73 12.92 8.24
N ALA A 24 -7.61 11.86 7.43
CA ALA A 24 -8.68 10.87 7.31
C ALA A 24 -8.94 10.16 8.65
N ARG A 25 -7.90 9.82 9.42
CA ARG A 25 -8.03 9.28 10.78
C ARG A 25 -8.73 10.25 11.73
N GLN A 26 -8.42 11.55 11.65
CA GLN A 26 -9.10 12.58 12.47
C GLN A 26 -10.61 12.65 12.17
N ARG A 27 -11.01 12.36 10.93
CA ARG A 27 -12.43 12.23 10.53
C ARG A 27 -13.05 10.87 10.91
N GLY A 28 -12.33 9.99 11.60
CA GLY A 28 -12.79 8.66 11.99
C GLY A 28 -12.71 7.60 10.89
N VAL A 29 -12.02 7.86 9.78
CA VAL A 29 -11.89 6.89 8.68
C VAL A 29 -10.93 5.77 9.08
N ASP A 30 -11.33 4.52 8.85
CA ASP A 30 -10.46 3.35 9.06
C ASP A 30 -9.54 3.12 7.85
N ILE A 31 -8.24 3.08 8.12
CA ILE A 31 -7.21 2.93 7.09
C ILE A 31 -6.48 1.61 7.29
N LEU A 32 -6.44 0.83 6.20
CA LEU A 32 -5.65 -0.39 6.08
C LEU A 32 -4.67 -0.23 4.92
N VAL A 33 -3.38 -0.35 5.21
CA VAL A 33 -2.29 -0.46 4.24
C VAL A 33 -1.93 -1.92 4.06
N VAL A 34 -1.92 -2.40 2.83
CA VAL A 34 -1.48 -3.76 2.47
C VAL A 34 -0.25 -3.66 1.60
N THR A 35 0.82 -4.34 1.98
CA THR A 35 2.09 -4.33 1.23
C THR A 35 2.72 -5.70 1.17
N ASP A 36 3.54 -5.91 0.15
CA ASP A 36 4.18 -7.19 -0.10
C ASP A 36 5.53 -7.26 0.63
N ARG A 37 5.83 -8.37 1.31
CA ARG A 37 7.10 -8.51 2.03
C ARG A 37 8.28 -8.54 1.06
N ASP A 38 8.27 -9.47 0.13
CA ASP A 38 9.43 -9.82 -0.69
C ASP A 38 9.82 -8.65 -1.58
N PHE A 39 8.85 -7.92 -2.15
CA PHE A 39 9.13 -6.70 -2.90
C PHE A 39 9.84 -5.62 -2.08
N ASN A 40 9.66 -5.57 -0.76
CA ASN A 40 10.33 -4.63 0.12
C ASN A 40 11.62 -5.18 0.75
N THR A 41 11.85 -6.50 0.77
CA THR A 41 12.99 -7.11 1.48
C THR A 41 13.99 -7.83 0.60
N GLU A 42 13.55 -8.47 -0.48
CA GLU A 42 14.37 -9.40 -1.27
C GLU A 42 15.62 -8.71 -1.86
N HIS A 43 16.75 -9.39 -1.69
CA HIS A 43 18.03 -9.01 -2.26
C HIS A 43 19.00 -10.21 -2.23
N HIS A 44 19.93 -10.29 -3.17
CA HIS A 44 20.93 -11.37 -3.22
C HIS A 44 22.01 -11.26 -2.14
N ASP A 45 22.29 -10.04 -1.70
CA ASP A 45 23.20 -9.74 -0.59
C ASP A 45 22.42 -9.73 0.74
N CYS A 46 22.83 -10.59 1.68
CA CYS A 46 22.20 -10.78 2.98
C CYS A 46 22.21 -9.52 3.86
N ASP A 47 23.27 -8.72 3.82
CA ASP A 47 23.37 -7.51 4.64
C ASP A 47 22.39 -6.45 4.12
N VAL A 48 22.32 -6.29 2.80
CA VAL A 48 21.32 -5.40 2.16
C VAL A 48 19.89 -5.91 2.40
N GLU A 49 19.67 -7.22 2.36
CA GLU A 49 18.36 -7.82 2.68
C GLU A 49 17.94 -7.50 4.12
N ASN A 50 18.88 -7.61 5.08
CA ASN A 50 18.64 -7.28 6.49
C ASN A 50 18.34 -5.79 6.70
N GLU A 51 19.07 -4.90 6.04
CA GLU A 51 18.77 -3.46 6.07
C GLU A 51 17.37 -3.15 5.54
N LYS A 52 16.99 -3.78 4.42
CA LYS A 52 15.65 -3.64 3.85
C LYS A 52 14.55 -4.18 4.78
N LYS A 53 14.76 -5.32 5.45
CA LYS A 53 13.86 -5.85 6.48
C LYS A 53 13.68 -4.85 7.62
N ILE A 54 14.77 -4.28 8.14
CA ILE A 54 14.72 -3.26 9.20
C ILE A 54 13.95 -2.02 8.72
N LYS A 55 14.20 -1.56 7.49
CA LYS A 55 13.51 -0.41 6.90
C LYS A 55 12.01 -0.64 6.73
N LEU A 56 11.62 -1.84 6.26
CA LEU A 56 10.21 -2.23 6.16
C LEU A 56 9.56 -2.22 7.55
N SER A 57 10.17 -2.88 8.54
CA SER A 57 9.63 -2.92 9.92
C SER A 57 9.48 -1.53 10.52
N LYS A 58 10.46 -0.62 10.33
CA LYS A 58 10.36 0.78 10.77
C LYS A 58 9.21 1.51 10.08
N THR A 59 9.01 1.29 8.79
CA THR A 59 7.90 1.92 8.05
C THR A 59 6.55 1.43 8.53
N LEU A 60 6.39 0.12 8.74
CA LEU A 60 5.15 -0.47 9.27
C LEU A 60 4.87 0.01 10.69
N ALA A 61 5.88 0.02 11.58
CA ALA A 61 5.74 0.52 12.94
C ALA A 61 5.33 2.00 12.97
N HIS A 62 5.90 2.83 12.09
CA HIS A 62 5.51 4.23 11.97
C HIS A 62 4.02 4.39 11.60
N LEU A 63 3.55 3.66 10.59
CA LEU A 63 2.14 3.66 10.19
C LEU A 63 1.23 3.19 11.35
N GLN A 64 1.59 2.10 12.00
CA GLN A 64 0.85 1.54 13.14
C GLN A 64 0.77 2.52 14.32
N SER A 65 1.89 3.17 14.66
CA SER A 65 1.92 4.21 15.72
C SER A 65 1.05 5.42 15.39
N SER A 66 0.76 5.64 14.11
CA SER A 66 -0.16 6.69 13.62
C SER A 66 -1.62 6.21 13.55
N GLY A 67 -1.93 5.04 14.12
CA GLY A 67 -3.27 4.46 14.12
C GLY A 67 -3.71 3.86 12.77
N ILE A 68 -2.78 3.61 11.85
CA ILE A 68 -3.05 2.99 10.56
C ILE A 68 -2.83 1.48 10.67
N LYS A 69 -3.83 0.68 10.31
CA LYS A 69 -3.69 -0.78 10.27
C LYS A 69 -2.78 -1.17 9.11
N THR A 70 -1.90 -2.15 9.31
CA THR A 70 -1.03 -2.67 8.24
C THR A 70 -1.22 -4.17 8.09
N ARG A 71 -1.13 -4.69 6.86
CA ARG A 71 -1.06 -6.13 6.58
C ARG A 71 0.09 -6.42 5.63
N LEU A 72 0.82 -7.49 5.95
CA LEU A 72 1.89 -8.00 5.13
C LEU A 72 1.40 -9.21 4.35
N VAL A 73 1.63 -9.22 3.05
CA VAL A 73 1.23 -10.29 2.13
C VAL A 73 2.42 -10.77 1.29
N ASN A 74 2.28 -11.90 0.63
CA ASN A 74 3.24 -12.39 -0.36
C ASN A 74 2.63 -12.47 -1.75
N ARG A 75 3.45 -12.22 -2.78
CA ARG A 75 3.11 -12.32 -4.21
C ARG A 75 1.94 -11.40 -4.61
N VAL A 76 1.91 -10.18 -4.11
CA VAL A 76 0.92 -9.15 -4.49
C VAL A 76 1.62 -7.98 -5.15
N HIS A 77 1.46 -7.86 -6.47
CA HIS A 77 1.95 -6.71 -7.24
C HIS A 77 0.83 -5.69 -7.57
N SER A 78 -0.40 -5.93 -7.13
CA SER A 78 -1.54 -5.06 -7.42
C SER A 78 -1.41 -3.69 -6.75
N LYS A 79 -1.80 -2.63 -7.45
CA LYS A 79 -1.86 -1.27 -6.88
C LYS A 79 -3.31 -0.81 -6.87
N ILE A 80 -3.94 -0.89 -5.71
CA ILE A 80 -5.38 -0.75 -5.56
C ILE A 80 -5.71 0.21 -4.41
N VAL A 81 -6.71 1.06 -4.58
CA VAL A 81 -7.36 1.78 -3.49
C VAL A 81 -8.82 1.37 -3.45
N ILE A 82 -9.30 0.98 -2.27
CA ILE A 82 -10.70 0.64 -2.01
C ILE A 82 -11.25 1.60 -0.96
N GLY A 83 -12.33 2.29 -1.30
CA GLY A 83 -13.16 3.06 -0.36
C GLY A 83 -14.48 2.33 -0.15
N ASP A 84 -14.73 1.93 1.09
CA ASP A 84 -15.93 1.19 1.50
C ASP A 84 -16.28 0.03 0.54
N ASP A 85 -17.51 -0.01 0.06
CA ASP A 85 -18.05 -1.02 -0.86
C ASP A 85 -18.37 -0.44 -2.25
N ASN A 86 -18.04 0.83 -2.49
CA ASN A 86 -18.52 1.59 -3.65
C ASN A 86 -17.45 2.35 -4.43
N LEU A 87 -16.18 2.30 -4.00
CA LEU A 87 -15.07 2.92 -4.69
C LEU A 87 -13.94 1.91 -4.85
N LEU A 88 -13.55 1.68 -6.11
CA LEU A 88 -12.39 0.88 -6.48
C LEU A 88 -11.53 1.68 -7.45
N CYS A 89 -10.27 1.90 -7.09
CA CYS A 89 -9.27 2.44 -7.99
C CYS A 89 -8.18 1.42 -8.23
N VAL A 90 -7.87 1.17 -9.50
CA VAL A 90 -6.77 0.31 -9.92
C VAL A 90 -5.82 1.16 -10.75
N GLY A 91 -4.54 1.13 -10.41
CA GLY A 91 -3.52 1.93 -11.08
C GLY A 91 -2.30 1.12 -11.49
N SER A 92 -1.55 1.63 -12.46
CA SER A 92 -0.20 1.13 -12.78
C SER A 92 0.85 1.63 -11.78
N PHE A 93 0.57 2.75 -11.11
CA PHE A 93 1.52 3.41 -10.23
C PHE A 93 1.57 2.80 -8.83
N ASN A 94 2.76 2.77 -8.23
CA ASN A 94 2.91 2.39 -6.83
C ASN A 94 2.52 3.54 -5.91
N TRP A 95 1.33 3.43 -5.29
CA TRP A 95 0.77 4.44 -4.38
C TRP A 95 1.78 5.05 -3.41
N PHE A 96 2.64 4.24 -2.78
CA PHE A 96 3.50 4.69 -1.69
C PHE A 96 5.00 4.74 -1.99
N SER A 97 5.40 4.58 -3.25
CA SER A 97 6.83 4.53 -3.62
C SER A 97 7.15 5.12 -4.99
N ALA A 98 6.15 5.49 -5.80
CA ALA A 98 6.39 6.12 -7.10
C ALA A 98 7.19 7.43 -6.96
N SER A 99 8.17 7.61 -7.85
CA SER A 99 8.96 8.84 -7.97
C SER A 99 8.25 9.82 -8.90
N ARG A 100 8.27 11.12 -8.58
CA ARG A 100 7.66 12.19 -9.40
C ARG A 100 8.62 13.30 -9.82
N ASP A 101 9.88 13.21 -9.40
CA ASP A 101 10.81 14.35 -9.45
C ASP A 101 12.02 14.13 -10.38
N ASN A 102 12.00 13.10 -11.24
CA ASN A 102 13.16 12.75 -12.06
C ASN A 102 12.82 12.47 -13.52
N TRP A 103 13.86 12.41 -14.35
CA TRP A 103 13.74 12.12 -15.79
C TRP A 103 13.15 10.73 -16.10
N ASN A 104 13.07 9.85 -15.10
CA ASN A 104 12.52 8.49 -15.17
C ASN A 104 11.07 8.38 -14.69
N VAL A 105 10.36 9.50 -14.54
CA VAL A 105 8.92 9.49 -14.25
C VAL A 105 8.20 8.75 -15.37
N ARG A 106 7.43 7.72 -14.99
CA ARG A 106 6.67 6.91 -15.94
C ARG A 106 5.32 7.53 -16.22
N TYR A 107 4.84 7.30 -17.44
CA TYR A 107 3.43 7.49 -17.73
C TYR A 107 2.64 6.42 -16.98
N ASP A 108 1.85 6.85 -16.01
CA ASP A 108 1.00 5.99 -15.21
C ASP A 108 -0.47 6.33 -15.44
N THR A 109 -1.32 5.33 -15.42
CA THR A 109 -2.77 5.50 -15.56
C THR A 109 -3.47 4.79 -14.41
N SER A 110 -4.54 5.41 -13.93
CA SER A 110 -5.44 4.83 -12.95
C SER A 110 -6.88 4.94 -13.43
N LEU A 111 -7.63 3.88 -13.19
CA LEU A 111 -9.07 3.82 -13.42
C LEU A 111 -9.77 3.91 -12.06
N VAL A 112 -10.78 4.77 -11.96
CA VAL A 112 -11.61 4.91 -10.77
C VAL A 112 -13.02 4.47 -11.13
N TYR A 113 -13.47 3.41 -10.47
CA TYR A 113 -14.84 2.92 -10.56
C TYR A 113 -15.60 3.33 -9.31
N ARG A 114 -16.83 3.82 -9.51
CA ARG A 114 -17.74 4.19 -8.43
C ARG A 114 -19.12 3.62 -8.69
N GLY A 115 -19.73 3.03 -7.67
CA GLY A 115 -21.08 2.51 -7.77
C GLY A 115 -21.32 1.34 -6.83
N LYS A 116 -22.61 1.05 -6.57
CA LYS A 116 -23.04 0.01 -5.63
C LYS A 116 -22.76 -1.42 -6.12
N ASN A 117 -22.50 -1.59 -7.41
CA ASN A 117 -22.29 -2.91 -8.01
C ASN A 117 -20.84 -3.41 -7.87
N LEU A 118 -19.97 -2.71 -7.13
CA LEU A 118 -18.55 -3.06 -6.95
C LEU A 118 -18.29 -4.02 -5.79
N THR A 119 -19.29 -4.28 -4.94
CA THR A 119 -19.13 -5.14 -3.78
C THR A 119 -18.57 -6.52 -4.12
N PRO A 120 -19.05 -7.25 -5.15
CA PRO A 120 -18.52 -8.57 -5.50
C PRO A 120 -17.03 -8.55 -5.87
N GLU A 121 -16.58 -7.56 -6.64
CA GLU A 121 -15.18 -7.39 -7.04
C GLU A 121 -14.31 -7.04 -5.83
N ILE A 122 -14.79 -6.13 -4.97
CA ILE A 122 -14.09 -5.73 -3.74
C ILE A 122 -13.90 -6.92 -2.81
N GLU A 123 -14.94 -7.74 -2.61
CA GLU A 123 -14.84 -8.94 -1.77
C GLU A 123 -13.92 -10.01 -2.38
N THR A 124 -13.93 -10.17 -3.71
CA THR A 124 -12.98 -11.04 -4.41
C THR A 124 -11.53 -10.59 -4.16
N ILE A 125 -11.26 -9.28 -4.28
CA ILE A 125 -9.92 -8.72 -4.00
C ILE A 125 -9.53 -8.97 -2.54
N LYS A 126 -10.42 -8.70 -1.57
CA LYS A 126 -10.16 -8.93 -0.15
C LYS A 126 -9.84 -10.42 0.12
N SER A 127 -10.60 -11.33 -0.47
CA SER A 127 -10.36 -12.78 -0.37
C SER A 127 -9.00 -13.18 -0.93
N CYS A 128 -8.64 -12.68 -2.12
CA CYS A 128 -7.32 -12.92 -2.71
C CYS A 128 -6.16 -12.39 -1.84
N LEU A 129 -6.33 -11.23 -1.21
CA LEU A 129 -5.35 -10.68 -0.26
C LEU A 129 -5.27 -11.53 1.01
N GLN A 130 -6.40 -11.99 1.53
CA GLN A 130 -6.46 -12.82 2.74
C GLN A 130 -5.73 -14.14 2.56
N GLN A 131 -5.87 -14.79 1.41
CA GLN A 131 -5.15 -16.03 1.07
C GLN A 131 -3.62 -15.86 1.00
N ARG A 132 -3.14 -14.62 0.88
CA ARG A 132 -1.72 -14.27 0.77
C ARG A 132 -1.16 -13.65 2.04
N LEU A 133 -1.97 -13.55 3.09
CA LEU A 133 -1.55 -12.99 4.38
C LEU A 133 -0.40 -13.81 4.95
N ILE A 134 0.66 -13.13 5.38
CA ILE A 134 1.74 -13.76 6.12
C ILE A 134 1.26 -13.91 7.56
N GLN A 135 1.20 -15.15 8.05
CA GLN A 135 0.96 -15.42 9.47
C GLN A 135 2.23 -15.01 10.23
N SER A 136 2.04 -14.09 11.18
CA SER A 136 3.08 -13.65 12.13
C SER A 136 3.30 -14.70 13.21
#